data_AF-A0A8B6D6W5-F1
#
_entry.id   AF-A0A8B6D6W5-F1
#
_cell.length_a   1.000
_cell.length_b   1.000
_cell.length_c   1.000
_cell.angle_alpha   90.00
_cell.angle_beta   90.00
_cell.angle_gamma   90.00
#
_symmetry.space_group_name_H-M   'P 1'
#
loop_
_entity.id
_entity.type
_entity.pdbx_description
1 polymer ?
#
loop_
_entity_poly.entity_id
_entity_poly.type
_entity_poly.pdbx_seq_one_letter_code
_entity_poly.pdbx_strand_id
1 'polypeptide(L)'
;MSSKRTQSEAGDAGRKKKKQVRVWVDGCFDMAHFGHANAIRQAKEMGDYLIVGVHSDAEITKNKGPPVYSEEERYKMVRAIKWVDQVVEDAPYVTTLETLEEYDCDFCVHGGNGPCYLLSV
;
A
#
# COMPACT_ATOMS: atom_id res chain seq x y z
N MET A 1 21.27 46.42 -43.56
CA MET A 1 21.35 46.29 -42.09
C MET A 1 20.05 45.70 -41.57
N SER A 2 20.18 44.56 -40.89
CA SER A 2 19.21 43.62 -40.32
C SER A 2 17.70 43.90 -40.38
N SER A 3 17.02 43.00 -41.10
CA SER A 3 15.66 42.54 -40.83
C SER A 3 15.51 42.14 -39.35
N LYS A 4 14.54 42.75 -38.65
CA LYS A 4 14.18 42.37 -37.28
C LYS A 4 13.38 41.07 -37.34
N ARG A 5 14.03 39.96 -36.95
CA ARG A 5 13.37 38.70 -36.60
C ARG A 5 12.60 38.90 -35.30
N THR A 6 11.28 39.03 -35.38
CA THR A 6 10.39 38.66 -34.27
C THR A 6 10.43 37.14 -34.16
N GLN A 7 11.11 36.62 -33.15
CA GLN A 7 11.03 35.21 -32.77
C GLN A 7 9.91 35.03 -31.74
N SER A 8 9.19 33.95 -31.99
CA SER A 8 7.90 33.53 -31.50
C SER A 8 7.88 33.03 -30.07
N GLU A 9 6.71 33.17 -29.46
CA GLU A 9 6.24 32.44 -28.27
C GLU A 9 6.34 30.91 -28.45
N ALA A 10 6.84 30.23 -27.43
CA ALA A 10 6.66 28.81 -27.13
C ALA A 10 7.10 28.63 -25.67
N GLY A 11 6.32 28.23 -24.67
CA GLY A 11 5.10 27.44 -24.62
C GLY A 11 5.31 26.53 -23.40
N ASP A 12 4.85 26.93 -22.20
CA ASP A 12 4.87 26.07 -21.01
C ASP A 12 3.76 25.02 -21.16
N ALA A 13 4.03 24.01 -21.99
CA ALA A 13 3.17 22.86 -22.17
C ALA A 13 3.20 22.04 -20.88
N GLY A 14 2.13 22.18 -20.09
CA GLY A 14 1.97 21.62 -18.75
C GLY A 14 2.52 20.21 -18.58
N ARG A 15 3.53 20.07 -17.72
CA ARG A 15 4.04 18.79 -17.25
C ARG A 15 2.92 18.05 -16.51
N LYS A 16 2.25 17.11 -17.19
CA LYS A 16 1.31 16.19 -16.53
C LYS A 16 2.04 15.51 -15.37
N LYS A 17 1.60 15.76 -14.13
CA LYS A 17 2.14 15.06 -12.95
C LYS A 17 1.88 13.56 -13.15
N LYS A 18 2.91 12.73 -12.98
CA LYS A 18 2.74 11.27 -12.99
C LYS A 18 1.77 10.90 -11.86
N LYS A 19 0.81 10.02 -12.14
CA LYS A 19 -0.06 9.43 -11.12
C LYS A 19 0.84 8.68 -10.13
N GLN A 20 0.62 8.89 -8.84
CA GLN A 20 1.29 8.14 -7.78
C GLN A 20 0.75 6.70 -7.79
N VAL A 21 1.64 5.70 -7.79
CA VAL A 21 1.25 4.28 -7.70
C VAL A 21 1.03 3.91 -6.23
N ARG A 22 -0.17 3.44 -5.90
CA ARG A 22 -0.60 3.11 -4.53
C ARG A 22 -0.73 1.59 -4.38
N VAL A 23 -0.04 1.04 -3.39
CA VAL A 23 0.07 -0.40 -3.15
C VAL A 23 -0.64 -0.76 -1.86
N TRP A 24 -1.41 -1.85 -1.90
CA TRP A 24 -2.07 -2.43 -0.74
C TRP A 24 -1.35 -3.68 -0.25
N VAL A 25 -1.18 -3.82 1.06
CA VAL A 25 -0.80 -5.06 1.73
C VAL A 25 -1.74 -5.23 2.90
N ASP A 26 -2.22 -6.44 3.17
CA ASP A 26 -2.94 -6.71 4.42
C ASP A 26 -2.39 -7.92 5.15
N GLY A 27 -2.73 -8.00 6.42
CA GLY A 27 -2.30 -9.11 7.25
C GLY A 27 -2.60 -8.93 8.72
N CYS A 28 -2.29 -9.98 9.46
CA CYS A 28 -2.41 -10.01 10.90
C CYS A 28 -1.25 -9.28 11.59
N PHE A 29 -0.03 -9.47 11.10
CA PHE A 29 1.22 -8.91 11.65
C PHE A 29 1.45 -9.19 13.14
N ASP A 30 0.87 -10.29 13.66
CA ASP A 30 1.13 -10.74 15.01
C ASP A 30 2.61 -11.16 15.15
N MET A 31 3.20 -10.81 16.29
CA MET A 31 4.64 -10.91 16.54
C MET A 31 5.50 -10.39 15.38
N ALA A 32 5.24 -9.15 14.95
CA ALA A 32 5.96 -8.51 13.86
C ALA A 32 7.49 -8.70 13.96
N HIS A 33 8.11 -9.21 12.89
CA HIS A 33 9.53 -9.55 12.83
C HIS A 33 10.11 -9.16 11.47
N PHE A 34 11.41 -9.41 11.27
CA PHE A 34 12.12 -9.03 10.03
C PHE A 34 11.44 -9.52 8.75
N GLY A 35 10.77 -10.68 8.77
CA GLY A 35 10.06 -11.22 7.62
C GLY A 35 8.94 -10.29 7.15
N HIS A 36 8.09 -9.84 8.08
CA HIS A 36 7.03 -8.86 7.80
C HIS A 36 7.63 -7.54 7.30
N ALA A 37 8.66 -7.03 7.96
CA ALA A 37 9.31 -5.78 7.57
C ALA A 37 9.92 -5.85 6.17
N ASN A 38 10.54 -6.98 5.80
CA ASN A 38 11.13 -7.18 4.48
C ASN A 38 10.06 -7.42 3.39
N ALA A 39 8.92 -8.02 3.72
CA ALA A 39 7.78 -8.12 2.79
C ALA A 39 7.19 -6.73 2.49
N ILE A 40 6.96 -5.92 3.53
CA ILE A 40 6.50 -4.54 3.42
C ILE A 40 7.51 -3.69 2.61
N ARG A 41 8.81 -3.85 2.85
CA ARG A 41 9.86 -3.20 2.03
C ARG A 41 9.72 -3.53 0.55
N GLN A 42 9.55 -4.81 0.22
CA GLN A 42 9.39 -5.25 -1.18
C GLN A 42 8.12 -4.68 -1.81
N ALA A 43 7.00 -4.65 -1.08
CA ALA A 43 5.77 -4.03 -1.56
C ALA A 43 5.95 -2.52 -1.81
N LYS A 44 6.66 -1.81 -0.92
CA LYS A 44 6.99 -0.39 -1.11
C LYS A 44 7.85 -0.14 -2.36
N GLU A 45 8.70 -1.08 -2.77
CA GLU A 45 9.51 -0.96 -3.98
C GLU A 45 8.69 -1.08 -5.28
N MET A 46 7.44 -1.58 -5.20
CA MET A 46 6.55 -1.76 -6.34
C MET A 46 5.68 -0.52 -6.63
N GLY A 47 5.69 0.49 -5.77
CA GLY A 47 4.92 1.72 -5.96
C GLY A 47 5.47 2.91 -5.20
N ASP A 48 4.71 4.00 -5.17
CA ASP A 48 5.11 5.27 -4.57
C ASP A 48 4.51 5.45 -3.16
N TYR A 49 3.39 4.80 -2.86
CA TYR A 49 2.67 4.87 -1.59
C TYR A 49 2.22 3.48 -1.14
N LEU A 50 2.45 3.11 0.10
CA LEU A 50 2.13 1.81 0.67
C LEU A 50 1.14 1.96 1.81
N ILE A 51 -0.01 1.32 1.62
CA ILE A 51 -1.09 1.21 2.61
C ILE A 51 -1.06 -0.21 3.16
N VAL A 52 -1.06 -0.33 4.48
CA VAL A 52 -1.07 -1.63 5.17
C VAL A 52 -2.35 -1.78 5.98
N GLY A 53 -3.22 -2.70 5.55
CA GLY A 53 -4.40 -3.12 6.29
C GLY A 53 -4.04 -4.11 7.39
N VAL A 54 -4.50 -3.86 8.61
CA VAL A 54 -4.29 -4.75 9.75
C VAL A 54 -5.64 -5.25 10.25
N HIS A 55 -5.83 -6.57 10.25
CA HIS A 55 -7.10 -7.17 10.66
C HIS A 55 -7.34 -6.99 12.16
N SER A 56 -8.62 -6.91 12.56
CA SER A 56 -9.04 -6.93 13.96
C SER A 56 -8.83 -8.29 14.62
N ASP A 57 -8.80 -8.29 15.96
CA ASP A 57 -8.68 -9.50 16.77
C ASP A 57 -9.87 -10.45 16.51
N ALA A 58 -11.07 -9.89 16.27
CA ALA A 58 -12.27 -10.64 15.96
C ALA A 58 -12.14 -11.42 14.63
N GLU A 59 -11.70 -10.75 13.56
CA GLU A 59 -11.52 -11.39 12.26
C GLU A 59 -10.38 -12.42 12.27
N ILE A 60 -9.27 -12.13 12.96
CA ILE A 60 -8.19 -13.11 13.10
C ILE A 60 -8.66 -14.36 13.85
N THR A 61 -9.35 -14.17 14.98
CA THR A 61 -9.85 -15.27 15.81
C THR A 61 -10.78 -16.18 15.03
N LYS A 62 -11.66 -15.61 14.21
CA LYS A 62 -12.61 -16.33 13.36
C LYS A 62 -11.95 -17.18 12.27
N ASN A 63 -10.82 -16.75 11.72
CA ASN A 63 -10.21 -17.41 10.56
C ASN A 63 -9.04 -18.35 10.91
N LYS A 64 -8.28 -18.08 11.98
CA LYS A 64 -7.05 -18.84 12.28
C LYS A 64 -6.73 -19.04 13.77
N GLY A 65 -7.55 -18.47 14.66
CA GLY A 65 -7.30 -18.47 16.11
C GLY A 65 -6.80 -17.11 16.62
N PRO A 66 -6.89 -16.86 17.94
CA PRO A 66 -6.63 -15.55 18.51
C PRO A 66 -5.15 -15.15 18.39
N PRO A 67 -4.86 -13.85 18.12
CA PRO A 67 -3.48 -13.37 18.08
C PRO A 67 -2.89 -13.28 19.49
N VAL A 68 -1.55 -13.23 19.58
CA VAL A 68 -0.83 -13.02 20.84
C VAL A 68 -0.90 -11.57 21.29
N TYR A 69 -0.67 -10.63 20.36
CA TYR A 69 -0.79 -9.19 20.61
C TYR A 69 -2.17 -8.66 20.25
N SER A 70 -2.65 -7.66 21.00
CA SER A 70 -3.91 -7.00 20.69
C SER A 70 -3.82 -6.25 19.35
N GLU A 71 -4.97 -5.99 18.74
CA GLU A 71 -5.02 -5.22 17.49
C GLU A 71 -4.33 -3.85 17.58
N GLU A 72 -4.52 -3.13 18.68
CA GLU A 72 -3.82 -1.87 18.99
C GLU A 72 -2.29 -1.98 18.99
N GLU A 73 -1.75 -3.07 19.54
CA GLU A 73 -0.30 -3.31 19.56
C GLU A 73 0.20 -3.60 18.15
N ARG A 74 -0.54 -4.40 17.38
CA ARG A 74 -0.23 -4.73 15.99
C ARG A 74 -0.29 -3.47 15.10
N TYR A 75 -1.29 -2.60 15.28
CA TYR A 75 -1.38 -1.31 14.59
C TYR A 75 -0.15 -0.44 14.84
N LYS A 76 0.27 -0.31 16.11
CA LYS A 76 1.47 0.45 16.48
C LYS A 76 2.76 -0.15 15.90
N MET A 77 2.90 -1.47 15.94
CA MET A 77 4.06 -2.15 15.36
C MET A 77 4.16 -1.89 13.85
N VAL A 78 3.05 -2.01 13.11
CA VAL A 78 3.02 -1.77 11.67
C VAL A 78 3.28 -0.30 11.33
N ARG A 79 2.66 0.64 12.07
CA ARG A 79 2.91 2.09 11.92
C ARG A 79 4.39 2.47 12.12
N ALA A 80 5.13 1.72 12.94
CA ALA A 80 6.55 1.97 13.19
C ALA A 80 7.49 1.47 12.08
N ILE A 81 6.99 0.69 11.12
CA ILE A 81 7.81 0.18 10.02
C ILE A 81 8.05 1.31 9.02
N LYS A 82 9.34 1.65 8.81
CA LYS A 82 9.81 2.78 7.99
C LYS A 82 9.14 2.94 6.61
N TRP A 83 8.76 1.84 5.98
CA TRP A 83 8.23 1.82 4.61
C TRP A 83 6.72 1.99 4.52
N VAL A 84 6.00 1.94 5.64
CA VAL A 84 4.55 2.08 5.69
C VAL A 84 4.18 3.56 5.69
N ASP A 85 3.37 4.00 4.73
CA ASP A 85 2.89 5.39 4.69
C ASP A 85 1.55 5.54 5.43
N GLN A 86 0.69 4.53 5.35
CA GLN A 86 -0.63 4.54 5.98
C GLN A 86 -0.97 3.16 6.54
N VAL A 87 -1.55 3.13 7.74
CA VAL A 87 -2.16 1.94 8.33
C VAL A 87 -3.67 2.09 8.32
N VAL A 88 -4.35 1.05 7.84
CA VAL A 88 -5.79 0.88 7.90
C VAL A 88 -6.10 -0.15 8.98
N GLU A 89 -6.87 0.27 9.97
CA GLU A 89 -7.31 -0.56 11.08
C GLU A 89 -8.58 -1.32 10.69
N ASP A 90 -8.86 -2.43 11.37
CA ASP A 90 -9.99 -3.33 11.08
C ASP A 90 -10.14 -3.71 9.60
N ALA A 91 -9.02 -3.99 8.92
CA ALA A 91 -9.04 -4.37 7.52
C ALA A 91 -9.68 -5.77 7.32
N PRO A 92 -10.46 -5.99 6.23
CA PRO A 92 -11.09 -7.27 5.96
C PRO A 92 -10.05 -8.38 5.82
N TYR A 93 -10.42 -9.62 6.21
CA TYR A 93 -9.49 -10.75 6.20
C TYR A 93 -9.05 -11.19 4.79
N VAL A 94 -9.90 -10.93 3.78
CA VAL A 94 -9.61 -11.22 2.38
C VAL A 94 -9.65 -9.92 1.60
N THR A 95 -8.60 -9.63 0.85
CA THR A 95 -8.56 -8.48 -0.06
C THR A 95 -9.64 -8.62 -1.14
N THR A 96 -10.45 -7.58 -1.31
CA THR A 96 -11.43 -7.47 -2.39
C THR A 96 -11.11 -6.29 -3.30
N LEU A 97 -11.65 -6.30 -4.52
CA LEU A 97 -11.56 -5.12 -5.41
C LEU A 97 -12.20 -3.88 -4.76
N GLU A 98 -13.29 -4.07 -4.02
CA GLU A 98 -13.96 -2.99 -3.27
C GLU A 98 -13.00 -2.32 -2.26
N THR A 99 -12.17 -3.11 -1.57
CA THR A 99 -11.15 -2.58 -0.66
C THR A 99 -10.11 -1.76 -1.42
N LEU A 100 -9.67 -2.24 -2.58
CA LEU A 100 -8.69 -1.52 -3.39
C LEU A 100 -9.26 -0.20 -3.93
N GLU A 101 -10.52 -0.21 -4.38
CA GLU A 101 -11.24 0.99 -4.83
C GLU A 101 -11.44 2.00 -3.68
N GLU A 102 -11.83 1.54 -2.49
CA GLU A 102 -12.03 2.39 -1.30
C GLU A 102 -10.78 3.17 -0.93
N TYR A 103 -9.61 2.53 -0.99
CA TYR A 103 -8.33 3.15 -0.62
C TYR A 103 -7.54 3.71 -1.82
N ASP A 104 -8.14 3.72 -3.02
CA ASP A 104 -7.50 4.13 -4.29
C ASP A 104 -6.15 3.43 -4.50
N CYS A 105 -6.10 2.11 -4.29
CA CYS A 105 -4.92 1.28 -4.51
C CYS A 105 -4.95 0.69 -5.93
N ASP A 106 -3.82 0.75 -6.64
CA ASP A 106 -3.71 0.20 -7.99
C ASP A 106 -3.62 -1.34 -7.97
N PHE A 107 -3.01 -1.91 -6.93
CA PHE A 107 -2.94 -3.37 -6.74
C PHE A 107 -2.58 -3.77 -5.30
N CYS A 108 -2.83 -5.04 -4.95
CA CYS A 108 -2.34 -5.66 -3.71
C CYS A 108 -1.09 -6.53 -3.90
N VAL A 109 -0.31 -6.68 -2.83
CA VAL A 109 0.86 -7.56 -2.77
C VAL A 109 0.74 -8.52 -1.59
N HIS A 110 0.86 -9.82 -1.87
CA HIS A 110 0.80 -10.90 -0.87
C HIS A 110 2.01 -11.83 -0.96
N GLY A 111 2.35 -12.48 0.15
CA GLY A 111 3.40 -13.50 0.19
C GLY A 111 2.95 -14.82 -0.44
N GLY A 112 3.87 -15.52 -1.12
CA GLY A 112 3.59 -16.70 -1.97
C GLY A 112 3.22 -18.02 -1.28
N ASN A 113 2.52 -18.01 -0.15
CA ASN A 113 2.03 -19.24 0.52
C ASN A 113 0.53 -19.54 0.24
N GLY A 114 -0.12 -18.73 -0.59
CA GLY A 114 -1.50 -18.89 -1.10
C GLY A 114 -1.59 -18.41 -2.56
N PRO A 115 -2.77 -18.41 -3.21
CA PRO A 115 -2.88 -17.96 -4.60
C PRO A 115 -2.46 -16.49 -4.70
N CYS A 116 -1.33 -16.26 -5.35
CA CYS A 116 -0.87 -14.93 -5.74
C CYS A 116 -1.88 -14.32 -6.71
N TYR A 117 -2.82 -13.53 -6.20
CA TYR A 117 -3.59 -12.63 -7.02
C TYR A 117 -2.92 -11.25 -6.96
N LEU A 118 -2.21 -10.88 -8.02
CA LEU A 118 -2.09 -9.47 -8.37
C LEU A 118 -3.50 -9.04 -8.81
N LEU A 119 -4.32 -8.62 -7.86
CA LEU A 119 -5.57 -7.95 -8.17
C LEU A 119 -5.18 -6.53 -8.58
N SER A 120 -5.04 -6.29 -9.88
CA SER A 120 -4.99 -4.94 -10.43
C SER A 120 -6.43 -4.46 -10.65
N VAL A 121 -6.76 -3.27 -10.15
CA VAL A 121 -8.00 -2.55 -10.52
C VAL A 121 -7.91 -1.99 -11.95
#